data_AF-A0A377GYH0-F1
#
_entry.id   AF-A0A377GYH0-F1
#
_cell.length_a   1.000
_cell.length_b   1.000
_cell.length_c   1.000
_cell.angle_alpha   90.00
_cell.angle_beta   90.00
_cell.angle_gamma   90.00
#
_symmetry.space_group_name_H-M   'P 1'
#
loop_
_entity.id
_entity.type
_entity.pdbx_description
1 polymer ?
#
loop_
_entity_poly.entity_id
_entity_poly.type
_entity_poly.pdbx_seq_one_letter_code
_entity_poly.pdbx_strand_id
1 'polypeptide(L)'
;MLNGLSEKTLILSFLANIKIGDIKNTYEWFKETKVLNLGTFNSGENLSEFLPKKLLKGDLKAKDNFNNFLSDIDVGIKDIKIEETNNEDKGKYSIFSIHLNNDTNNNEYLPISEESDGTLKMISLYSDIEKCLNNGGTIFIDELDVKLHPLLTKYLIQKFHNKNSNPNKAQLIYTTHDVINLKKENFRRDEIWFV
;
A
#
# COMPACT_ATOMS: atom_id res chain seq x y z
N MET A 1 19.86 34.82 -9.71
CA MET A 1 18.42 34.58 -9.97
C MET A 1 17.62 34.20 -8.72
N LEU A 2 18.24 33.64 -7.67
CA LEU A 2 17.53 33.18 -6.45
C LEU A 2 17.50 34.21 -5.29
N ASN A 3 18.34 35.26 -5.31
CA ASN A 3 18.53 36.18 -4.17
C ASN A 3 17.36 37.16 -3.89
N GLY A 4 16.22 37.01 -4.58
CA GLY A 4 15.03 37.85 -4.38
C GLY A 4 13.77 37.07 -3.96
N LEU A 5 13.90 35.77 -3.72
CA LEU A 5 12.78 34.93 -3.30
C LEU A 5 12.58 35.04 -1.78
N SER A 6 11.32 35.16 -1.35
CA SER A 6 10.98 35.09 0.08
C SER A 6 11.36 33.73 0.66
N GLU A 7 11.66 33.65 1.96
CA GLU A 7 11.96 32.37 2.64
C GLU A 7 10.80 31.36 2.55
N LYS A 8 9.57 31.85 2.38
CA LYS A 8 8.37 31.01 2.26
C LYS A 8 8.12 30.53 0.83
N THR A 9 8.98 30.89 -0.12
CA THR A 9 8.75 30.52 -1.51
C THR A 9 8.97 29.02 -1.68
N LEU A 10 7.97 28.32 -2.23
CA LEU A 10 8.10 26.94 -2.66
C LEU A 10 9.01 26.89 -3.89
N ILE A 11 10.32 26.77 -3.64
CA ILE A 11 11.37 26.88 -4.66
C ILE A 11 11.09 25.93 -5.83
N LEU A 12 10.70 24.68 -5.55
CA LEU A 12 10.47 23.70 -6.60
C LEU A 12 9.28 24.06 -7.49
N SER A 13 8.17 24.53 -6.92
CA SER A 13 6.99 24.99 -7.67
C SER A 13 7.29 26.25 -8.49
N PHE A 14 8.05 27.18 -7.92
CA PHE A 14 8.49 28.39 -8.62
C PHE A 14 9.38 28.03 -9.82
N LEU A 15 10.38 27.18 -9.60
CA LEU A 15 11.32 26.79 -10.64
C LEU A 15 10.66 25.92 -11.73
N ALA A 16 9.65 25.12 -11.39
CA ALA A 16 8.89 24.33 -12.37
C ALA A 16 8.20 25.21 -13.43
N ASN A 17 7.78 26.42 -13.06
CA ASN A 17 7.20 27.39 -13.99
C ASN A 17 8.23 27.98 -14.97
N ILE A 18 9.54 27.83 -14.73
CA ILE A 18 10.61 28.42 -15.54
C ILE A 18 10.92 27.57 -16.80
N LYS A 19 10.17 26.49 -17.07
CA LYS A 19 10.32 25.62 -18.26
C LYS A 19 11.72 25.01 -18.44
N ILE A 20 12.51 24.91 -17.38
CA ILE A 20 13.77 24.14 -17.40
C ILE A 20 13.39 22.66 -17.31
N GLY A 21 13.78 21.85 -18.30
CA GLY A 21 13.36 20.46 -18.44
C GLY A 21 13.64 19.59 -17.20
N ASP A 22 14.85 19.69 -16.65
CA ASP A 22 15.26 18.89 -15.48
C ASP A 22 14.45 19.24 -14.22
N ILE A 23 14.14 20.52 -14.03
CA ILE A 23 13.35 21.00 -12.89
C ILE A 23 11.90 20.52 -13.00
N LYS A 24 11.35 20.53 -14.21
CA LYS A 24 10.02 19.97 -14.45
C LYS A 24 9.97 18.49 -14.10
N ASN A 25 10.99 17.71 -14.48
CA ASN A 25 11.06 16.29 -14.15
C ASN A 25 11.11 16.07 -12.63
N THR A 26 11.95 16.82 -11.92
CA THR A 26 12.02 16.74 -10.44
C THR A 26 10.69 17.13 -9.80
N TYR A 27 10.04 18.19 -10.28
CA TYR A 27 8.74 18.62 -9.78
C TYR A 27 7.65 17.56 -9.99
N GLU A 28 7.54 17.01 -11.21
CA GLU A 28 6.56 15.95 -11.48
C GLU A 28 6.86 14.70 -10.65
N TRP A 29 8.14 14.34 -10.44
CA TRP A 29 8.51 13.23 -9.56
C TRP A 29 7.97 13.43 -8.14
N PHE A 30 8.18 14.61 -7.52
CA PHE A 30 7.64 14.91 -6.19
C PHE A 30 6.12 14.90 -6.16
N LYS A 31 5.47 15.35 -7.22
CA LYS A 31 4.01 15.42 -7.33
C LYS A 31 3.37 14.05 -7.53
N GLU A 32 4.04 13.14 -8.23
CA GLU A 32 3.60 11.76 -8.45
C GLU A 32 3.95 10.82 -7.29
N THR A 33 4.90 11.22 -6.44
CA THR A 33 5.32 10.46 -5.26
C THR A 33 4.18 10.30 -4.28
N LYS A 34 3.91 9.04 -3.90
CA LYS A 34 2.89 8.70 -2.90
C LYS A 34 3.52 8.65 -1.51
N VAL A 35 2.96 9.42 -0.58
CA VAL A 35 3.30 9.38 0.84
C VAL A 35 2.09 8.89 1.63
N LEU A 36 2.29 7.86 2.43
CA LEU A 36 1.27 7.23 3.28
C LEU A 36 1.73 7.28 4.74
N ASN A 37 0.80 7.51 5.66
CA ASN A 37 1.07 7.42 7.10
C ASN A 37 0.15 6.36 7.72
N LEU A 38 0.75 5.25 8.17
CA LEU A 38 -0.01 4.13 8.74
C LEU A 38 -0.44 4.35 10.18
N GLY A 39 0.21 5.27 10.90
CA GLY A 39 -0.19 5.70 12.24
C GLY A 39 -1.57 6.35 12.26
N THR A 40 -1.89 7.11 11.21
CA THR A 40 -3.19 7.78 11.05
C THR A 40 -4.28 6.91 10.41
N PHE A 41 -3.94 5.69 9.96
CA PHE A 41 -4.90 4.82 9.29
C PHE A 41 -5.98 4.35 10.27
N ASN A 42 -7.20 4.83 10.07
CA ASN A 42 -8.38 4.45 10.86
C ASN A 42 -9.10 3.29 10.18
N SER A 43 -9.25 2.17 10.89
CA SER A 43 -9.99 0.98 10.42
C SER A 43 -11.49 1.23 10.16
N GLY A 44 -12.00 2.42 10.53
CA GLY A 44 -13.36 2.86 10.21
C GLY A 44 -13.52 3.52 8.84
N GLU A 45 -12.44 3.73 8.07
CA GLU A 45 -12.54 4.23 6.70
C GLU A 45 -13.15 3.18 5.76
N ASN A 46 -13.88 3.62 4.73
CA ASN A 46 -14.57 2.71 3.84
C ASN A 46 -13.55 1.89 3.01
N LEU A 47 -13.33 0.63 3.38
CA LEU A 47 -12.31 -0.23 2.76
C LEU A 47 -12.48 -0.36 1.24
N SER A 48 -13.71 -0.19 0.73
CA SER A 48 -13.97 -0.22 -0.72
C SER A 48 -13.23 0.89 -1.48
N GLU A 49 -12.89 2.01 -0.84
CA GLU A 49 -12.11 3.09 -1.46
C GLU A 49 -10.65 2.71 -1.71
N PHE A 50 -10.11 1.81 -0.89
CA PHE A 50 -8.73 1.33 -1.00
C PHE A 50 -8.59 0.14 -1.94
N LEU A 51 -9.70 -0.52 -2.30
CA LEU A 51 -9.66 -1.60 -3.27
C LEU A 51 -9.58 -1.08 -4.71
N PRO A 52 -8.91 -1.82 -5.63
CA PRO A 52 -8.87 -1.40 -7.02
C PRO A 52 -10.27 -1.34 -7.61
N LYS A 53 -10.61 -0.26 -8.31
CA LYS A 53 -11.92 -0.11 -8.99
C LYS A 53 -12.23 -1.26 -9.95
N LYS A 54 -11.20 -1.90 -10.53
CA LYS A 54 -11.36 -3.08 -11.39
C LYS A 54 -11.89 -4.28 -10.61
N LEU A 55 -11.38 -4.49 -9.39
CA LEU A 55 -11.82 -5.54 -8.48
C LEU A 55 -13.29 -5.35 -8.10
N LEU A 56 -13.67 -4.12 -7.71
CA LEU A 56 -15.06 -3.78 -7.38
C LEU A 56 -16.03 -3.96 -8.55
N LYS A 57 -15.55 -3.84 -9.79
CA LYS A 57 -16.33 -4.04 -11.03
C LYS A 57 -16.36 -5.49 -11.50
N GLY A 58 -15.79 -6.43 -10.74
CA GLY A 58 -15.80 -7.85 -11.08
C GLY A 58 -14.79 -8.29 -12.13
N ASP A 59 -13.70 -7.53 -12.33
CA ASP A 59 -12.60 -7.95 -13.21
C ASP A 59 -11.93 -9.21 -12.64
N LEU A 60 -12.01 -10.32 -13.37
CA LEU A 60 -11.50 -11.63 -12.93
C LEU A 60 -10.00 -11.59 -12.63
N LYS A 61 -9.21 -10.91 -13.48
CA LYS A 61 -7.75 -10.81 -13.30
C LYS A 61 -7.39 -10.00 -12.05
N ALA A 62 -8.11 -8.90 -11.80
CA ALA A 62 -7.93 -8.11 -10.59
C ALA A 62 -8.29 -8.92 -9.34
N LYS A 63 -9.33 -9.75 -9.42
CA LYS A 63 -9.72 -10.67 -8.34
C LYS A 63 -8.66 -11.73 -8.08
N ASP A 64 -8.16 -12.38 -9.12
CA ASP A 64 -7.10 -13.39 -8.99
C ASP A 64 -5.83 -12.80 -8.38
N ASN A 65 -5.39 -11.62 -8.85
CA ASN A 65 -4.23 -10.94 -8.27
C ASN A 65 -4.41 -10.59 -6.79
N PHE A 66 -5.62 -10.14 -6.42
CA PHE A 66 -5.92 -9.80 -5.04
C PHE A 66 -5.97 -11.04 -4.14
N ASN A 67 -6.56 -12.13 -4.61
CA ASN A 67 -6.58 -13.40 -3.87
C ASN A 67 -5.18 -14.00 -3.72
N ASN A 68 -4.34 -13.92 -4.75
CA ASN A 68 -2.94 -14.32 -4.65
C ASN A 68 -2.21 -13.49 -3.60
N PHE A 69 -2.44 -12.17 -3.57
CA PHE A 69 -1.90 -11.31 -2.53
C PHE A 69 -2.36 -11.72 -1.12
N LEU A 70 -3.66 -12.00 -0.92
CA LEU A 70 -4.19 -12.46 0.36
C LEU A 70 -3.57 -13.80 0.80
N SER A 71 -3.36 -14.71 -0.14
CA SER A 71 -2.69 -15.98 0.11
C SER A 71 -1.21 -15.78 0.47
N ASP A 72 -0.52 -14.85 -0.21
CA ASP A 72 0.90 -14.57 0.03
C ASP A 72 1.17 -13.99 1.42
N ILE A 73 0.24 -13.17 1.93
CA ILE A 73 0.35 -12.58 3.27
C ILE A 73 -0.12 -13.53 4.39
N ASP A 74 -0.61 -14.72 4.03
CA ASP A 74 -0.99 -15.81 4.93
C ASP A 74 -1.97 -15.38 6.05
N VAL A 75 -3.02 -14.64 5.67
CA VAL A 75 -4.04 -14.14 6.61
C VAL A 75 -5.24 -15.08 6.76
N GLY A 76 -5.19 -16.29 6.21
CA GLY A 76 -6.29 -17.27 6.27
C GLY A 76 -7.49 -16.99 5.36
N ILE A 77 -7.49 -15.87 4.64
CA ILE A 77 -8.56 -15.50 3.69
C ILE A 77 -8.34 -16.24 2.36
N LYS A 78 -9.31 -17.04 1.96
CA LYS A 78 -9.27 -17.84 0.72
C LYS A 78 -9.76 -17.08 -0.50
N ASP A 79 -10.79 -16.27 -0.33
CA ASP A 79 -11.40 -15.46 -1.39
C ASP A 79 -12.13 -14.26 -0.77
N ILE A 80 -12.54 -13.31 -1.60
CA ILE A 80 -13.44 -12.22 -1.22
C ILE A 80 -14.70 -12.20 -2.06
N LYS A 81 -15.79 -11.81 -1.40
CA LYS A 81 -17.09 -11.56 -2.01
C LYS A 81 -17.40 -10.08 -1.92
N ILE A 82 -17.78 -9.49 -3.04
CA ILE A 82 -18.16 -8.07 -3.13
C ILE A 82 -19.60 -8.02 -3.61
N GLU A 83 -20.44 -7.29 -2.88
CA GLU A 83 -21.85 -7.07 -3.20
C GLU A 83 -22.11 -5.57 -3.35
N GLU A 84 -22.79 -5.16 -4.41
CA GLU A 84 -23.25 -3.77 -4.54
C GLU A 84 -24.39 -3.52 -3.55
N THR A 85 -24.32 -2.40 -2.83
CA THR A 85 -25.34 -1.95 -1.90
C THR A 85 -25.70 -0.49 -2.17
N ASN A 86 -26.97 -0.15 -2.01
CA ASN A 86 -27.50 1.20 -2.19
C ASN A 86 -27.67 1.93 -0.85
N ASN A 87 -26.88 1.58 0.16
CA ASN A 87 -27.03 2.11 1.51
C ASN A 87 -26.10 3.33 1.70
N GLU A 88 -26.68 4.51 1.92
CA GLU A 88 -25.96 5.79 2.01
C GLU A 88 -24.90 5.79 3.12
N ASP A 89 -25.13 5.06 4.21
CA ASP A 89 -24.22 5.00 5.36
C ASP A 89 -23.05 4.01 5.19
N LYS A 90 -23.18 3.00 4.33
CA LYS A 90 -22.17 1.92 4.17
C LYS A 90 -21.35 2.03 2.87
N GLY A 91 -21.63 3.04 2.05
CA GLY A 91 -21.03 3.22 0.73
C GLY A 91 -21.55 2.22 -0.30
N LYS A 92 -21.01 2.25 -1.52
CA LYS A 92 -21.56 1.50 -2.68
C LYS A 92 -21.34 -0.02 -2.61
N TYR A 93 -20.36 -0.51 -1.85
CA TYR A 93 -19.99 -1.93 -1.85
C TYR A 93 -19.86 -2.48 -0.43
N SER A 94 -20.47 -3.65 -0.20
CA SER A 94 -20.23 -4.50 0.96
C SER A 94 -19.20 -5.57 0.59
N ILE A 95 -18.18 -5.76 1.42
CA ILE A 95 -17.09 -6.71 1.17
C ILE A 95 -17.05 -7.73 2.30
N PHE A 96 -16.96 -9.01 1.94
CA PHE A 96 -16.85 -10.13 2.85
C PHE A 96 -15.60 -10.96 2.51
N SER A 97 -14.84 -11.35 3.52
CA SER A 97 -13.79 -12.34 3.41
C SER A 97 -14.39 -13.74 3.52
N ILE A 98 -13.81 -14.68 2.77
CA ILE A 98 -14.21 -16.09 2.75
C ILE A 98 -13.11 -16.91 3.41
N HIS A 99 -13.48 -17.64 4.46
CA HIS A 99 -12.60 -18.49 5.24
C HIS A 99 -13.01 -19.96 5.09
N LEU A 100 -12.05 -20.88 5.15
CA LEU A 100 -12.36 -22.32 5.23
C LEU A 100 -12.46 -22.72 6.70
N ASN A 101 -13.63 -23.19 7.12
CA ASN A 101 -13.79 -23.80 8.43
C ASN A 101 -13.20 -25.22 8.40
N ASN A 102 -12.16 -25.47 9.18
CA ASN A 102 -11.47 -26.76 9.22
C ASN A 102 -12.32 -27.89 9.82
N ASP A 103 -13.30 -27.58 10.66
CA ASP A 103 -14.15 -28.57 11.32
C ASP A 103 -15.31 -29.02 10.41
N THR A 104 -15.89 -28.09 9.66
CA THR A 104 -17.05 -28.36 8.79
C THR A 104 -16.67 -28.52 7.31
N ASN A 105 -15.44 -28.17 6.95
CA ASN A 105 -14.93 -28.10 5.58
C ASN A 105 -15.78 -27.21 4.65
N ASN A 106 -16.52 -26.26 5.23
CA ASN A 106 -17.37 -25.31 4.53
C ASN A 106 -16.74 -23.93 4.51
N ASN A 107 -17.13 -23.12 3.52
CA ASN A 107 -16.74 -21.72 3.46
C ASN A 107 -17.64 -20.89 4.38
N GLU A 108 -17.02 -20.07 5.23
CA GLU A 108 -17.68 -19.08 6.07
C GLU A 108 -17.39 -17.67 5.57
N TYR A 109 -18.36 -16.77 5.77
CA TYR A 109 -18.30 -15.39 5.30
C TYR A 109 -18.22 -14.47 6.52
N LEU A 110 -17.18 -13.65 6.55
CA LEU A 110 -16.99 -12.64 7.59
C LEU A 110 -17.05 -11.26 6.93
N PRO A 111 -17.79 -10.28 7.48
CA PRO A 111 -17.67 -8.90 7.03
C PRO A 111 -16.21 -8.47 7.13
N ILE A 112 -15.66 -7.87 6.08
CA ILE A 112 -14.22 -7.57 6.05
C ILE A 112 -13.80 -6.64 7.19
N SER A 113 -14.72 -5.81 7.69
CA SER A 113 -14.52 -4.92 8.84
C SER A 113 -14.24 -5.64 10.15
N GLU A 114 -14.55 -6.94 10.24
CA GLU A 114 -14.29 -7.78 11.41
C GLU A 114 -12.94 -8.52 11.30
N GLU A 115 -12.19 -8.33 10.22
CA GLU A 115 -10.82 -8.81 10.10
C GLU A 115 -9.87 -8.09 11.07
N SER A 116 -8.70 -8.70 11.31
CA SER A 116 -7.68 -8.06 12.14
C SER A 116 -7.23 -6.71 11.57
N ASP A 117 -6.89 -5.77 12.46
CA ASP A 117 -6.36 -4.45 12.09
C ASP A 117 -5.17 -4.57 11.10
N GLY A 118 -4.30 -5.57 11.29
CA GLY A 118 -3.15 -5.81 10.42
C GLY A 118 -3.55 -6.27 9.01
N THR A 119 -4.55 -7.14 8.91
CA THR A 119 -5.12 -7.58 7.62
C THR A 119 -5.74 -6.41 6.88
N LEU A 120 -6.58 -5.62 7.58
CA LEU A 120 -7.24 -4.43 7.01
C LEU A 120 -6.24 -3.41 6.46
N LYS A 121 -5.15 -3.17 7.21
CA LYS A 121 -4.06 -2.29 6.75
C LYS A 121 -3.33 -2.83 5.52
N MET A 122 -3.02 -4.12 5.47
CA MET A 122 -2.38 -4.70 4.28
C MET A 122 -3.29 -4.62 3.04
N ILE A 123 -4.58 -4.86 3.23
CA ILE A 123 -5.58 -4.72 2.17
C ILE A 123 -5.68 -3.26 1.71
N SER A 124 -5.63 -2.29 2.62
CA SER A 124 -5.70 -0.88 2.23
C SER A 124 -4.46 -0.41 1.47
N LEU A 125 -3.29 -0.97 1.78
CA LEU A 125 -2.04 -0.70 1.07
C LEU A 125 -1.95 -1.38 -0.31
N TYR A 126 -2.70 -2.46 -0.53
CA TYR A 126 -2.59 -3.28 -1.75
C TYR A 126 -2.62 -2.45 -3.03
N SER A 127 -3.61 -1.55 -3.17
CA SER A 127 -3.77 -0.75 -4.38
C SER A 127 -2.58 0.16 -4.66
N ASP A 128 -1.98 0.76 -3.62
CA ASP A 128 -0.87 1.69 -3.79
C ASP A 128 0.45 0.95 -4.03
N ILE A 129 0.66 -0.18 -3.33
CA ILE A 129 1.81 -1.07 -3.57
C ILE A 129 1.77 -1.61 -5.00
N GLU A 130 0.65 -2.18 -5.45
CA GLU A 130 0.53 -2.75 -6.80
C GLU A 130 0.73 -1.70 -7.88
N LYS A 131 0.19 -0.48 -7.72
CA LYS A 131 0.45 0.60 -8.68
C LYS A 131 1.93 0.95 -8.74
N CYS A 132 2.58 1.06 -7.58
CA CYS A 132 4.00 1.38 -7.50
C CYS A 132 4.86 0.28 -8.15
N LEU A 133 4.60 -1.00 -7.87
CA LEU A 133 5.33 -2.12 -8.48
C LEU A 133 5.12 -2.22 -10.00
N ASN A 134 3.89 -1.98 -10.47
CA ASN A 134 3.55 -2.10 -11.89
C ASN A 134 4.05 -0.92 -12.74
N ASN A 135 4.16 0.28 -12.17
CA ASN A 135 4.59 1.48 -12.89
C ASN A 135 6.05 1.87 -12.58
N GLY A 136 6.64 1.34 -11.51
CA GLY A 136 7.85 1.86 -10.91
C GLY A 136 7.58 3.09 -10.02
N GLY A 137 8.64 3.80 -9.66
CA GLY A 137 8.58 5.00 -8.81
C GLY A 137 8.89 4.71 -7.35
N THR A 138 8.53 5.64 -6.47
CA THR A 138 8.86 5.58 -5.05
C THR A 138 7.61 5.77 -4.21
N ILE A 139 7.42 4.88 -3.22
CA ILE A 139 6.38 5.00 -2.20
C ILE A 139 7.04 5.25 -0.85
N PHE A 140 6.54 6.26 -0.13
CA PHE A 140 6.95 6.58 1.22
C PHE A 140 5.88 6.12 2.19
N ILE A 141 6.26 5.34 3.20
CA ILE A 141 5.36 4.85 4.23
C ILE A 141 5.90 5.21 5.60
N ASP A 142 5.22 6.13 6.27
CA ASP A 142 5.53 6.48 7.65
C ASP A 142 4.91 5.46 8.61
N GLU A 143 5.68 5.05 9.61
CA GLU A 143 5.31 4.11 10.68
C GLU A 143 4.81 2.76 10.15
N LEU A 144 5.61 2.11 9.29
CA LEU A 144 5.21 0.86 8.63
C LEU A 144 4.92 -0.29 9.60
N ASP A 145 5.55 -0.33 10.78
CA ASP A 145 5.31 -1.37 11.80
C ASP A 145 4.03 -1.15 12.61
N VAL A 146 3.41 0.03 12.56
CA VAL A 146 2.27 0.32 13.44
C VAL A 146 1.09 -0.56 13.08
N LYS A 147 0.77 -1.47 14.02
CA LYS A 147 -0.29 -2.49 13.92
C LYS A 147 -0.12 -3.47 12.75
N LEU A 148 1.08 -3.57 12.15
CA LEU A 148 1.41 -4.63 11.21
C LEU A 148 2.22 -5.72 11.91
N HIS A 149 1.83 -6.97 11.71
CA HIS A 149 2.61 -8.10 12.20
C HIS A 149 3.98 -8.13 11.47
N PRO A 150 5.11 -8.43 12.15
CA PRO A 150 6.43 -8.38 11.54
C PRO A 150 6.59 -9.21 10.26
N LEU A 151 5.81 -10.30 10.12
CA LEU A 151 5.77 -11.12 8.90
C LEU A 151 5.19 -10.36 7.70
N LEU A 152 4.16 -9.53 7.91
CA LEU A 152 3.54 -8.71 6.85
C LEU A 152 4.52 -7.63 6.36
N THR A 153 5.22 -6.98 7.30
CA THR A 153 6.28 -6.03 6.98
C THR A 153 7.41 -6.71 6.20
N LYS A 154 7.83 -7.92 6.62
CA LYS A 154 8.85 -8.71 5.91
C LYS A 154 8.40 -9.06 4.50
N TYR A 155 7.16 -9.52 4.32
CA TYR A 155 6.59 -9.81 3.00
C TYR A 155 6.69 -8.58 2.08
N LEU A 156 6.29 -7.40 2.59
CA LEU A 156 6.33 -6.18 1.82
C LEU A 156 7.77 -5.84 1.36
N ILE A 157 8.72 -5.86 2.28
CA ILE A 157 10.14 -5.62 1.97
C ILE A 157 10.64 -6.58 0.89
N GLN A 158 10.35 -7.87 1.05
CA GLN A 158 10.74 -8.90 0.08
C GLN A 158 10.11 -8.69 -1.30
N LYS A 159 8.86 -8.22 -1.36
CA LYS A 159 8.17 -7.91 -2.61
C LYS A 159 8.87 -6.81 -3.40
N PHE A 160 9.38 -5.78 -2.72
CA PHE A 160 10.16 -4.71 -3.34
C PHE A 160 11.60 -5.15 -3.71
N HIS A 161 12.21 -6.08 -2.99
CA HIS A 161 13.56 -6.56 -3.31
C HIS A 161 13.59 -7.61 -4.45
N ASN A 162 12.50 -8.34 -4.66
CA ASN A 162 12.44 -9.41 -5.64
C ASN A 162 12.18 -8.86 -7.05
N LYS A 163 13.10 -9.12 -8.00
CA LYS A 163 13.01 -8.65 -9.39
C LYS A 163 11.82 -9.19 -10.17
N ASN A 164 11.28 -10.35 -9.79
CA ASN A 164 10.12 -10.94 -10.44
C ASN A 164 8.83 -10.21 -10.03
N SER A 165 8.70 -9.85 -8.76
CA SER A 165 7.56 -9.06 -8.26
C SER A 165 7.72 -7.56 -8.46
N ASN A 166 8.96 -7.08 -8.61
CA ASN A 166 9.31 -5.68 -8.85
C ASN A 166 10.13 -5.48 -10.14
N PRO A 167 9.56 -5.80 -11.33
CA PRO A 167 10.29 -5.68 -12.59
C PRO A 167 10.62 -4.24 -12.97
N ASN A 168 9.85 -3.27 -12.47
CA ASN A 168 9.99 -1.84 -12.77
C ASN A 168 10.87 -1.08 -11.77
N LYS A 169 11.56 -1.79 -10.86
CA LYS A 169 12.50 -1.20 -9.88
C LYS A 169 11.86 -0.11 -9.01
N ALA A 170 10.61 -0.33 -8.61
CA ALA A 170 9.95 0.50 -7.63
C ALA A 170 10.71 0.52 -6.30
N GLN A 171 10.60 1.60 -5.55
CA GLN A 171 11.31 1.83 -4.30
C GLN A 171 10.32 2.01 -3.14
N LEU A 172 10.58 1.30 -2.05
CA LEU A 172 9.90 1.50 -0.78
C LEU A 172 10.85 2.24 0.15
N ILE A 173 10.42 3.40 0.65
CA ILE A 173 11.09 4.13 1.72
C ILE A 173 10.12 4.17 2.89
N TYR A 174 10.55 3.74 4.07
CA TYR A 174 9.67 3.69 5.21
C TYR A 174 10.39 4.02 6.52
N THR A 175 9.63 4.47 7.51
CA THR A 175 10.09 4.64 8.89
C THR A 175 9.54 3.50 9.74
N THR A 176 10.31 3.10 10.76
CA THR A 176 9.86 2.05 11.67
C THR A 176 10.50 2.20 13.04
N HIS A 177 9.77 1.80 14.09
CA HIS A 177 10.32 1.63 15.43
C HIS A 177 10.76 0.18 15.69
N ASP A 178 10.35 -0.77 14.84
CA ASP A 178 10.65 -2.19 14.98
C ASP A 178 12.00 -2.56 14.33
N VAL A 179 12.88 -3.15 15.14
CA VAL A 179 14.21 -3.62 14.72
C VAL A 179 14.20 -5.06 14.19
N ILE A 180 13.10 -5.82 14.34
CA ILE A 180 13.03 -7.25 14.00
C ILE A 180 13.39 -7.48 12.52
N ASN A 181 12.97 -6.58 11.63
CA ASN A 181 13.20 -6.68 10.20
C ASN A 181 14.48 -5.96 9.71
N LEU A 182 15.14 -5.17 10.57
CA LEU A 182 16.38 -4.44 10.28
C LEU A 182 17.62 -5.35 10.38
N LYS A 183 17.61 -6.46 9.63
CA LYS A 183 18.67 -7.48 9.63
C LYS A 183 19.37 -7.52 8.27
N LYS A 184 20.63 -7.98 8.28
CA LYS A 184 21.46 -8.14 7.06
C LYS A 184 20.86 -9.06 6.00
N GLU A 185 19.95 -9.95 6.40
CA GLU A 185 19.21 -10.84 5.50
C GLU A 185 18.22 -10.06 4.61
N ASN A 186 17.65 -8.97 5.14
CA ASN A 186 16.69 -8.14 4.44
C ASN A 186 17.36 -6.89 3.83
N PHE A 187 18.33 -6.28 4.53
CA PHE A 187 18.89 -4.99 4.16
C PHE A 187 20.42 -4.98 4.13
N ARG A 188 20.97 -4.19 3.20
CA ARG A 188 22.36 -3.77 3.22
C ARG A 188 22.55 -2.66 4.24
N ARG A 189 23.80 -2.44 4.69
CA ARG A 189 24.12 -1.42 5.70
C ARG A 189 23.81 0.00 5.23
N ASP A 190 23.87 0.27 3.94
CA ASP A 190 23.57 1.55 3.29
C ASP A 190 22.06 1.78 3.06
N GLU A 191 21.21 0.80 3.35
CA GLU A 191 19.75 0.89 3.19
C GLU A 191 19.03 1.23 4.51
N ILE A 192 19.78 1.35 5.61
CA ILE A 192 19.25 1.70 6.94
C ILE A 192 19.84 3.04 7.37
N TRP A 193 18.97 3.96 7.78
CA TRP A 193 19.35 5.25 8.32
C TRP A 193 18.80 5.39 9.75
N PHE A 194 19.69 5.62 10.71
CA PHE A 194 19.31 5.93 12.09
C PHE A 194 19.31 7.44 12.29
N VAL A 195 18.26 7.95 12.94
CA VAL A 195 18.08 9.37 13.31
C VAL A 195 18.30 9.54 14.80
#